data_AF-A0A4Q3F8B1-F1
#
_entry.id   AF-A0A4Q3F8B1-F1
#
_cell.length_a   1.000
_cell.length_b   1.000
_cell.length_c   1.000
_cell.angle_alpha   90.00
_cell.angle_beta   90.00
_cell.angle_gamma   90.00
#
_symmetry.space_group_name_H-M   'P 1'
#
loop_
_entity.id
_entity.type
_entity.pdbx_description
1 polymer ?
#
loop_
_entity_poly.entity_id
_entity_poly.type
_entity_poly.pdbx_seq_one_letter_code
_entity_poly.pdbx_strand_id
1 'polypeptide(L)'
;MTDNTAPSLRDLVFTTGSMSVIDDLAALETLLPEMPDERERHAALLERLPPILDLRGRALVHAREYQRFLTLAEADPSALAHLVHIGNALALIGHAGEIAMLLVPPGSPEDRFAKAMLTNERREQYGNGDGVHDAKLMERALRRSFADGNPRLVIGAHIPPGMDEAFLRFSGTVLPGPGEEGEGNGPHVHHLEHGPALEGWFDDPPDLALLLDEARNMFAAIETWSRAEPPAPFWHGARRGALILTYAKLCRIGLWPARSSGDLVVKMEVERLVSERVWATLAGRQTRR
;
A
#
# COMPACT_ATOMS: atom_id res chain seq x y z
N MET A 1 -36.85 -23.33 22.67
CA MET A 1 -36.06 -22.09 22.56
C MET A 1 -34.67 -22.50 22.16
N THR A 2 -34.33 -22.37 20.89
CA THR A 2 -32.95 -22.47 20.41
C THR A 2 -32.33 -21.10 20.61
N ASP A 3 -31.45 -20.95 21.61
CA ASP A 3 -30.54 -19.82 21.70
C ASP A 3 -29.64 -19.87 20.46
N ASN A 4 -30.02 -19.08 19.46
CA ASN A 4 -29.28 -18.92 18.22
C ASN A 4 -28.40 -17.66 18.39
N THR A 5 -27.48 -17.70 19.34
CA THR A 5 -26.49 -16.62 19.51
C THR A 5 -25.50 -16.73 18.36
N ALA A 6 -25.69 -15.90 17.34
CA ALA A 6 -24.69 -15.71 16.30
C ALA A 6 -23.35 -15.33 16.94
N PRO A 7 -22.22 -15.83 16.42
CA PRO A 7 -20.91 -15.45 16.93
C PRO A 7 -20.73 -13.93 16.85
N SER A 8 -20.12 -13.38 17.89
CA SER A 8 -19.94 -11.95 18.11
C SER A 8 -18.46 -11.61 18.34
N LEU A 9 -18.14 -10.33 18.44
CA LEU A 9 -16.79 -9.89 18.78
C LEU A 9 -16.28 -10.43 20.12
N ARG A 10 -17.18 -10.70 21.08
CA ARG A 10 -16.81 -11.24 22.41
C ARG A 10 -16.36 -12.68 22.37
N ASP A 11 -16.68 -13.40 21.29
CA ASP A 11 -16.34 -14.81 21.12
C ASP A 11 -14.96 -14.99 20.49
N LEU A 12 -14.26 -13.90 20.16
CA LEU A 12 -12.89 -13.94 19.63
C LEU A 12 -11.92 -14.48 20.69
N VAL A 13 -11.15 -15.50 20.32
CA VAL A 13 -10.08 -16.04 21.14
C VAL A 13 -8.75 -15.49 20.63
N PHE A 14 -8.13 -14.60 21.41
CA PHE A 14 -6.87 -13.99 21.01
C PHE A 14 -5.68 -14.93 21.22
N THR A 15 -4.77 -14.88 20.26
CA THR A 15 -3.47 -15.53 20.35
C THR A 15 -2.60 -14.86 21.41
N THR A 16 -1.76 -15.64 22.09
CA THR A 16 -0.86 -15.16 23.16
C THR A 16 0.57 -14.93 22.67
N GLY A 17 0.84 -15.14 21.38
CA GLY A 17 2.17 -14.95 20.80
C GLY A 17 2.47 -13.48 20.56
N SER A 18 3.72 -13.07 20.81
CA SER A 18 4.20 -11.74 20.41
C SER A 18 4.46 -11.73 18.90
N MET A 19 3.66 -10.97 18.16
CA MET A 19 3.83 -10.75 16.73
C MET A 19 4.07 -9.26 16.47
N SER A 20 5.08 -8.94 15.68
CA SER A 20 5.30 -7.58 15.19
C SER A 20 4.33 -7.29 14.03
N VAL A 21 3.66 -6.15 14.07
CA VAL A 21 2.81 -5.67 12.99
C VAL A 21 3.54 -4.55 12.24
N ILE A 22 3.61 -4.65 10.92
CA ILE A 22 4.17 -3.63 10.04
C ILE A 22 3.30 -3.53 8.79
N ASP A 23 2.91 -2.31 8.43
CA ASP A 23 2.15 -2.08 7.20
C ASP A 23 3.03 -2.20 5.95
N ASP A 24 2.45 -2.57 4.80
CA ASP A 24 3.19 -2.81 3.56
C ASP A 24 3.97 -1.58 3.07
N LEU A 25 3.56 -0.34 3.42
CA LEU A 25 4.28 0.88 3.03
C LEU A 25 5.52 1.09 3.90
N ALA A 26 5.44 0.83 5.20
CA ALA A 26 6.57 0.83 6.11
C ALA A 26 7.57 -0.30 5.76
N ALA A 27 7.06 -1.46 5.38
CA ALA A 27 7.86 -2.60 4.99
C ALA A 27 8.75 -2.33 3.77
N LEU A 28 8.37 -1.43 2.85
CA LEU A 28 9.22 -1.08 1.70
C LEU A 28 10.58 -0.51 2.12
N GLU A 29 10.64 0.20 3.24
CA GLU A 29 11.88 0.79 3.75
C GLU A 29 12.82 -0.26 4.35
N THR A 30 12.28 -1.33 4.94
CA THR A 30 13.08 -2.43 5.51
C THR A 30 13.78 -3.28 4.43
N LEU A 31 13.40 -3.09 3.16
CA LEU A 31 14.03 -3.69 1.99
C LEU A 31 15.29 -2.94 1.55
N LEU A 32 15.59 -1.77 2.12
CA LEU A 32 16.86 -1.10 1.82
C LEU A 32 18.04 -1.95 2.35
N PRO A 33 19.06 -2.19 1.52
CA PRO A 33 20.27 -2.87 1.98
C PRO A 33 21.13 -1.94 2.85
N GLU A 34 21.91 -2.53 3.73
CA GLU A 34 22.98 -1.82 4.43
C GLU A 34 24.13 -1.58 3.45
N MET A 35 24.14 -0.39 2.83
CA MET A 35 25.18 0.05 1.90
C MET A 35 25.61 1.49 2.20
N PRO A 36 26.92 1.79 2.10
CA PRO A 36 27.44 3.12 2.42
C PRO A 36 27.07 4.19 1.38
N ASP A 37 26.91 3.80 0.11
CA ASP A 37 26.48 4.72 -0.94
C ASP A 37 24.96 4.82 -0.97
N GLU A 38 24.45 6.01 -0.67
CA GLU A 38 23.01 6.27 -0.61
C GLU A 38 22.31 6.04 -1.96
N ARG A 39 22.95 6.34 -3.09
CA ARG A 39 22.34 6.17 -4.41
C ARG A 39 22.27 4.71 -4.79
N GLU A 40 23.35 3.96 -4.56
CA GLU A 40 23.38 2.52 -4.76
C GLU A 40 22.34 1.83 -3.87
N ARG A 41 22.24 2.24 -2.60
CA ARG A 41 21.22 1.79 -1.66
C ARG A 41 19.80 1.93 -2.19
N HIS A 42 19.44 3.13 -2.67
CA HIS A 42 18.11 3.37 -3.23
C HIS A 42 17.90 2.70 -4.59
N ALA A 43 18.95 2.50 -5.39
CA ALA A 43 18.84 1.79 -6.66
C ALA A 43 18.56 0.30 -6.45
N ALA A 44 19.27 -0.32 -5.50
CA ALA A 44 19.12 -1.73 -5.14
C ALA A 44 17.73 -2.07 -4.58
N LEU A 45 16.98 -1.09 -4.06
CA LEU A 45 15.60 -1.29 -3.63
C LEU A 45 14.74 -1.93 -4.73
N LEU A 46 14.91 -1.54 -5.99
CA LEU A 46 14.06 -1.99 -7.09
C LEU A 46 14.12 -3.51 -7.32
N GLU A 47 15.26 -4.14 -7.02
CA GLU A 47 15.46 -5.58 -7.15
C GLU A 47 14.91 -6.37 -5.95
N ARG A 48 14.55 -5.66 -4.87
CA ARG A 48 14.07 -6.23 -3.60
C ARG A 48 12.58 -5.99 -3.35
N LEU A 49 11.90 -5.24 -4.21
CA LEU A 49 10.48 -4.95 -4.07
C LEU A 49 9.65 -6.24 -4.11
N PRO A 50 8.59 -6.35 -3.29
CA PRO A 50 7.77 -7.55 -3.25
C PRO A 50 6.96 -7.69 -4.55
N PRO A 51 6.68 -8.93 -5.00
CA PRO A 51 5.73 -9.18 -6.07
C PRO A 51 4.36 -8.55 -5.79
N ILE A 52 3.71 -8.04 -6.82
CA ILE A 52 2.41 -7.35 -6.68
C ILE A 52 1.32 -8.32 -6.24
N LEU A 53 1.40 -9.59 -6.66
CA LEU A 53 0.45 -10.62 -6.24
C LEU A 53 0.55 -10.94 -4.73
N ASP A 54 1.73 -10.78 -4.12
CA ASP A 54 1.90 -11.00 -2.68
C ASP A 54 1.24 -9.85 -1.90
N LEU A 55 1.47 -8.60 -2.33
CA LEU A 55 0.78 -7.43 -1.80
C LEU A 55 -0.75 -7.55 -1.95
N ARG A 56 -1.22 -8.00 -3.11
CA ARG A 56 -2.66 -8.24 -3.36
C ARG A 56 -3.23 -9.30 -2.43
N GLY A 57 -2.51 -10.41 -2.27
CA GLY A 57 -2.91 -11.51 -1.39
C GLY A 57 -3.11 -11.04 0.05
N ARG A 58 -2.13 -10.33 0.62
CA ARG A 58 -2.23 -9.76 1.97
C ARG A 58 -3.40 -8.77 2.09
N ALA A 59 -3.49 -7.81 1.18
CA ALA A 59 -4.57 -6.82 1.20
C ALA A 59 -5.96 -7.47 1.15
N LEU A 60 -6.14 -8.54 0.37
CA LEU A 60 -7.41 -9.28 0.30
C LEU A 60 -7.71 -10.04 1.60
N VAL A 61 -6.70 -10.62 2.26
CA VAL A 61 -6.91 -11.24 3.58
C VAL A 61 -7.34 -10.19 4.60
N HIS A 62 -6.61 -9.07 4.71
CA HIS A 62 -6.95 -8.01 5.66
C HIS A 62 -8.34 -7.42 5.38
N ALA A 63 -8.74 -7.27 4.11
CA ALA A 63 -10.08 -6.85 3.75
C ALA A 63 -11.16 -7.86 4.19
N ARG A 64 -10.90 -9.17 4.07
CA ARG A 64 -11.81 -10.22 4.56
C ARG A 64 -11.92 -10.23 6.08
N GLU A 65 -10.80 -10.06 6.78
CA GLU A 65 -10.78 -9.96 8.25
C GLU A 65 -11.48 -8.69 8.73
N TYR A 66 -11.32 -7.57 8.03
CA TYR A 66 -12.07 -6.35 8.32
C TYR A 66 -13.58 -6.53 8.07
N GLN A 67 -13.98 -7.18 6.97
CA GLN A 67 -15.39 -7.49 6.74
C GLN A 67 -15.95 -8.42 7.81
N ARG A 68 -15.17 -9.42 8.24
CA ARG A 68 -15.52 -10.31 9.36
C ARG A 68 -15.69 -9.51 10.65
N PHE A 69 -14.82 -8.54 10.92
CA PHE A 69 -14.94 -7.64 12.07
C PHE A 69 -16.28 -6.89 12.05
N LEU A 70 -16.64 -6.29 10.92
CA LEU A 70 -17.91 -5.56 10.78
C LEU A 70 -19.11 -6.48 11.02
N THR A 71 -19.12 -7.68 10.44
CA THR A 71 -20.19 -8.68 10.67
C THR A 71 -20.31 -9.07 12.15
N LEU A 72 -19.18 -9.30 12.84
CA LEU A 72 -19.17 -9.63 14.28
C LEU A 72 -19.61 -8.43 15.15
N ALA A 73 -19.27 -7.21 14.73
CA ALA A 73 -19.64 -5.97 15.41
C ALA A 73 -21.14 -5.67 15.27
N GLU A 74 -21.74 -5.98 14.12
CA GLU A 74 -23.19 -5.88 13.91
C GLU A 74 -23.97 -6.84 14.83
N ALA A 75 -23.41 -8.02 15.11
CA ALA A 75 -24.00 -9.01 16.02
C ALA A 75 -23.96 -8.56 17.50
N ASP A 76 -22.93 -7.83 17.93
CA ASP A 76 -22.86 -7.21 19.26
C ASP A 76 -22.23 -5.80 19.21
N PRO A 77 -23.05 -4.76 18.96
CA PRO A 77 -22.55 -3.38 18.89
C PRO A 77 -21.94 -2.88 20.21
N SER A 78 -22.28 -3.49 21.35
CA SER A 78 -21.75 -3.09 22.65
C SER A 78 -20.28 -3.48 22.83
N ALA A 79 -19.81 -4.48 22.08
CA ALA A 79 -18.40 -4.90 22.06
C ALA A 79 -17.54 -4.01 21.14
N LEU A 80 -18.13 -3.32 20.16
CA LEU A 80 -17.41 -2.52 19.16
C LEU A 80 -16.48 -1.49 19.81
N ALA A 81 -16.96 -0.76 20.82
CA ALA A 81 -16.18 0.31 21.46
C ALA A 81 -14.85 -0.18 22.05
N HIS A 82 -14.79 -1.44 22.49
CA HIS A 82 -13.59 -2.03 23.09
C HIS A 82 -12.62 -2.62 22.07
N LEU A 83 -13.07 -2.84 20.83
CA LEU A 83 -12.30 -3.57 19.81
C LEU A 83 -12.14 -2.76 18.51
N VAL A 84 -12.58 -1.50 18.49
CA VAL A 84 -12.54 -0.63 17.32
C VAL A 84 -11.11 -0.38 16.83
N HIS A 85 -10.12 -0.38 17.72
CA HIS A 85 -8.71 -0.25 17.34
C HIS A 85 -8.20 -1.43 16.51
N ILE A 86 -8.66 -2.65 16.80
CA ILE A 86 -8.34 -3.84 16.00
C ILE A 86 -8.93 -3.70 14.60
N GLY A 87 -10.20 -3.29 14.49
CA GLY A 87 -10.84 -3.03 13.19
C GLY A 87 -10.13 -1.94 12.39
N ASN A 88 -9.79 -0.82 13.04
CA ASN A 88 -9.04 0.27 12.41
C ASN A 88 -7.65 -0.17 11.95
N ALA A 89 -6.96 -1.01 12.73
CA ALA A 89 -5.66 -1.56 12.36
C ALA A 89 -5.75 -2.37 11.06
N LEU A 90 -6.72 -3.30 10.97
CA LEU A 90 -6.94 -4.11 9.77
C LEU A 90 -7.27 -3.26 8.53
N ALA A 91 -8.12 -2.24 8.71
CA ALA A 91 -8.45 -1.32 7.62
C ALA A 91 -7.21 -0.55 7.13
N LEU A 92 -6.37 -0.03 8.05
CA LEU A 92 -5.15 0.67 7.71
C LEU A 92 -4.14 -0.21 6.97
N ILE A 93 -3.90 -1.43 7.47
CA ILE A 93 -2.94 -2.35 6.86
C ILE A 93 -3.43 -2.80 5.47
N GLY A 94 -4.73 -3.11 5.34
CA GLY A 94 -5.32 -3.44 4.04
C GLY A 94 -5.17 -2.31 3.02
N HIS A 95 -5.47 -1.07 3.42
CA HIS A 95 -5.27 0.11 2.55
C HIS A 95 -3.80 0.39 2.24
N ALA A 96 -2.89 0.16 3.19
CA ALA A 96 -1.47 0.27 2.94
C ALA A 96 -1.01 -0.72 1.84
N GLY A 97 -1.49 -1.96 1.89
CA GLY A 97 -1.25 -2.96 0.84
C GLY A 97 -1.79 -2.53 -0.53
N GLU A 98 -3.00 -1.98 -0.57
CA GLU A 98 -3.58 -1.44 -1.82
C GLU A 98 -2.76 -0.30 -2.42
N ILE A 99 -2.27 0.62 -1.58
CA ILE A 99 -1.42 1.72 -2.04
C ILE A 99 -0.04 1.20 -2.44
N ALA A 100 0.55 0.27 -1.70
CA ALA A 100 1.83 -0.34 -2.04
C ALA A 100 1.78 -0.97 -3.44
N MET A 101 0.68 -1.66 -3.77
CA MET A 101 0.46 -2.19 -5.12
C MET A 101 0.46 -1.10 -6.19
N LEU A 102 0.08 0.15 -5.90
CA LEU A 102 0.13 1.26 -6.85
C LEU A 102 1.56 1.81 -7.00
N LEU A 103 2.34 1.84 -5.92
CA LEU A 103 3.71 2.37 -5.90
C LEU A 103 4.74 1.40 -6.51
N VAL A 104 4.60 0.10 -6.26
CA VAL A 104 5.54 -0.92 -6.75
C VAL A 104 5.43 -1.04 -8.28
N PRO A 105 6.55 -0.91 -9.02
CA PRO A 105 6.57 -1.16 -10.45
C PRO A 105 6.56 -2.67 -10.75
N PRO A 106 6.02 -3.09 -11.90
CA PRO A 106 6.01 -4.51 -12.23
C PRO A 106 7.43 -5.01 -12.55
N GLY A 107 7.86 -6.09 -11.88
CA GLY A 107 9.15 -6.75 -12.10
C GLY A 107 9.05 -7.99 -12.98
N SER A 108 7.88 -8.64 -13.03
CA SER A 108 7.65 -9.89 -13.76
C SER A 108 6.47 -9.81 -14.77
N PRO A 109 6.30 -10.81 -15.65
CA PRO A 109 5.08 -10.97 -16.45
C PRO A 109 3.80 -11.01 -15.60
N GLU A 110 3.83 -11.70 -14.46
CA GLU A 110 2.71 -11.82 -13.51
C GLU A 110 2.38 -10.47 -12.87
N ASP A 111 3.39 -9.68 -12.51
CA ASP A 111 3.18 -8.32 -11.99
C ASP A 111 2.56 -7.39 -13.04
N ARG A 112 2.97 -7.51 -14.30
CA ARG A 112 2.37 -6.75 -15.40
C ARG A 112 0.91 -7.14 -15.59
N PHE A 113 0.60 -8.43 -15.50
CA PHE A 113 -0.77 -8.93 -15.51
C PHE A 113 -1.57 -8.37 -14.32
N ALA A 114 -1.04 -8.44 -13.10
CA ALA A 114 -1.66 -7.90 -11.90
C ALA A 114 -1.91 -6.38 -11.98
N LYS A 115 -0.96 -5.60 -12.51
CA LYS A 115 -1.15 -4.15 -12.76
C LYS A 115 -2.27 -3.86 -13.75
N ALA A 116 -2.39 -4.66 -14.80
CA ALA A 116 -3.45 -4.50 -15.78
C ALA A 116 -4.83 -4.82 -15.17
N MET A 117 -4.92 -5.90 -14.39
CA MET A 117 -6.12 -6.26 -13.63
C MET A 117 -6.51 -5.15 -12.65
N LEU A 118 -5.57 -4.67 -11.83
CA LEU A 118 -5.79 -3.57 -10.89
C LEU A 118 -6.28 -2.30 -11.60
N THR A 119 -5.70 -1.97 -12.75
CA THR A 119 -6.16 -0.82 -13.52
C THR A 119 -7.59 -0.98 -14.02
N ASN A 120 -7.95 -2.17 -14.49
CA ASN A 120 -9.30 -2.43 -14.97
C ASN A 120 -10.32 -2.40 -13.82
N GLU A 121 -10.01 -3.02 -12.68
CA GLU A 121 -10.85 -2.97 -11.46
C GLU A 121 -11.09 -1.51 -11.03
N ARG A 122 -10.04 -0.68 -10.99
CA ARG A 122 -10.20 0.75 -10.69
C ARG A 122 -10.92 1.52 -11.79
N ARG A 123 -10.75 1.17 -13.07
CA ARG A 123 -11.50 1.81 -14.16
C ARG A 123 -13.00 1.51 -14.03
N GLU A 124 -13.36 0.28 -13.72
CA GLU A 124 -14.75 -0.15 -13.51
C GLU A 124 -15.35 0.55 -12.28
N GLN A 125 -14.64 0.55 -11.15
CA GLN A 125 -15.07 1.25 -9.94
C GLN A 125 -15.39 2.74 -10.21
N TYR A 126 -14.50 3.44 -10.92
CA TYR A 126 -14.71 4.86 -11.22
C TYR A 126 -15.73 5.08 -12.35
N GLY A 127 -15.86 4.14 -13.28
CA GLY A 127 -16.88 4.15 -14.33
C GLY A 127 -18.30 4.00 -13.75
N ASN A 128 -18.44 3.26 -12.65
CA ASN A 128 -19.71 3.05 -11.96
C ASN A 128 -20.08 4.19 -10.99
N GLY A 129 -19.18 5.15 -10.78
CA GLY A 129 -19.38 6.25 -9.83
C GLY A 129 -19.01 5.92 -8.38
N ASP A 130 -18.48 4.72 -8.13
CA ASP A 130 -18.04 4.26 -6.80
C ASP A 130 -16.61 4.69 -6.46
N GLY A 131 -16.04 5.58 -7.27
CA GLY A 131 -14.71 6.17 -7.06
C GLY A 131 -14.77 7.30 -6.03
N VAL A 132 -13.97 7.18 -4.96
CA VAL A 132 -13.85 8.19 -3.89
C VAL A 132 -12.83 9.29 -4.18
N HIS A 133 -12.09 9.22 -5.29
CA HIS A 133 -11.11 10.23 -5.69
C HIS A 133 -11.47 10.86 -7.04
N ASP A 134 -10.70 11.89 -7.45
CA ASP A 134 -10.84 12.48 -8.78
C ASP A 134 -10.52 11.43 -9.87
N ALA A 135 -11.50 11.16 -10.73
CA ALA A 135 -11.38 10.14 -11.78
C ALA A 135 -10.24 10.42 -12.77
N LYS A 136 -9.93 11.69 -13.08
CA LYS A 136 -8.83 12.06 -13.98
C LYS A 136 -7.47 11.91 -13.29
N LEU A 137 -7.39 12.10 -11.97
CA LEU A 137 -6.20 11.79 -11.19
C LEU A 137 -5.95 10.28 -11.20
N MET A 138 -6.97 9.48 -10.93
CA MET A 138 -6.87 8.03 -10.95
C MET A 138 -6.50 7.51 -12.35
N GLU A 139 -7.15 8.02 -13.39
CA GLU A 139 -6.82 7.69 -14.77
C GLU A 139 -5.34 7.99 -15.11
N ARG A 140 -4.79 9.12 -14.63
CA ARG A 140 -3.37 9.46 -14.83
C ARG A 140 -2.42 8.52 -14.09
N ALA A 141 -2.74 8.15 -12.86
CA ALA A 141 -1.95 7.20 -12.07
C ALA A 141 -1.89 5.83 -12.77
N LEU A 142 -3.01 5.39 -13.32
CA LEU A 142 -3.16 4.09 -13.97
C LEU A 142 -2.68 4.07 -15.43
N ARG A 143 -2.77 5.19 -16.18
CA ARG A 143 -2.36 5.29 -17.59
C ARG A 143 -0.88 5.00 -17.82
N ARG A 144 -0.01 5.24 -16.84
CA ARG A 144 1.44 5.03 -16.99
C ARG A 144 1.83 3.56 -17.15
N SER A 145 0.98 2.63 -16.70
CA SER A 145 1.23 1.19 -16.83
C SER A 145 0.95 0.62 -18.22
N PHE A 146 0.31 1.39 -19.12
CA PHE A 146 -0.10 0.93 -20.46
C PHE A 146 0.81 1.40 -21.61
N ALA A 147 1.83 2.21 -21.32
CA ALA A 147 2.73 2.73 -22.36
C ALA A 147 3.74 1.69 -22.87
N ASP A 148 4.00 0.64 -22.09
CA ASP A 148 4.88 -0.47 -22.48
C ASP A 148 4.06 -1.60 -23.12
N GLY A 149 3.61 -1.33 -24.35
CA GLY A 149 3.29 -2.31 -25.40
C GLY A 149 2.75 -3.70 -25.01
N ASN A 150 1.69 -3.80 -24.18
CA ASN A 150 1.08 -5.09 -23.86
C ASN A 150 -0.45 -5.13 -24.07
N PRO A 151 -1.00 -6.31 -24.40
CA PRO A 151 -2.32 -6.47 -24.97
C PRO A 151 -3.39 -6.00 -24.00
N ARG A 152 -4.42 -5.38 -24.55
CA ARG A 152 -5.63 -4.98 -23.82
C ARG A 152 -6.24 -6.22 -23.19
N LEU A 153 -5.97 -6.44 -21.91
CA LEU A 153 -6.78 -7.31 -21.06
C LEU A 153 -8.14 -6.62 -20.95
N VAL A 154 -9.09 -7.09 -21.74
CA VAL A 154 -10.50 -6.75 -21.57
C VAL A 154 -11.02 -7.75 -20.54
N ILE A 155 -11.45 -7.28 -19.36
CA ILE A 155 -12.15 -8.16 -18.41
C ILE A 155 -13.39 -8.70 -19.14
N GLY A 156 -13.44 -10.02 -19.32
CA GLY A 156 -14.41 -10.73 -20.16
C GLY A 156 -13.84 -11.42 -21.41
N ALA A 157 -12.59 -11.17 -21.80
CA ALA A 157 -11.95 -11.83 -22.94
C ALA A 157 -10.61 -12.47 -22.54
N HIS A 158 -10.67 -13.77 -22.21
CA HIS A 158 -9.57 -14.74 -22.01
C HIS A 158 -8.40 -14.31 -21.09
N ILE A 159 -8.23 -15.03 -19.99
CA ILE A 159 -6.98 -15.04 -19.22
C ILE A 159 -5.84 -15.46 -20.19
N PRO A 160 -4.72 -14.74 -20.27
CA PRO A 160 -3.62 -15.12 -21.14
C PRO A 160 -3.13 -16.53 -20.79
N PRO A 161 -2.74 -17.37 -21.76
CA PRO A 161 -2.22 -18.71 -21.48
C PRO A 161 -1.08 -18.65 -20.46
N GLY A 162 -1.18 -19.46 -19.39
CA GLY A 162 -0.18 -19.50 -18.31
C GLY A 162 -0.39 -18.46 -17.19
N MET A 163 -1.45 -17.65 -17.24
CA MET A 163 -1.78 -16.67 -16.19
C MET A 163 -2.92 -17.12 -15.26
N ASP A 164 -3.35 -18.39 -15.34
CA ASP A 164 -4.48 -18.91 -14.57
C ASP A 164 -4.24 -18.80 -13.06
N GLU A 165 -3.06 -19.19 -12.59
CA GLU A 165 -2.70 -19.07 -11.17
C GLU A 165 -2.62 -17.61 -10.73
N ALA A 166 -1.99 -16.75 -11.53
CA ALA A 166 -1.91 -15.31 -11.26
C ALA A 166 -3.31 -14.68 -11.17
N PHE A 167 -4.25 -15.10 -12.01
CA PHE A 167 -5.65 -14.68 -11.94
C PHE A 167 -6.31 -15.16 -10.65
N LEU A 168 -6.18 -16.44 -10.29
CA LEU A 168 -6.77 -16.99 -9.06
C LEU A 168 -6.22 -16.33 -7.80
N ARG A 169 -4.92 -16.00 -7.78
CA ARG A 169 -4.28 -15.25 -6.70
C ARG A 169 -4.78 -13.80 -6.66
N PHE A 170 -4.87 -13.14 -7.81
CA PHE A 170 -5.36 -11.77 -7.90
C PHE A 170 -6.82 -11.61 -7.47
N SER A 171 -7.68 -12.58 -7.82
CA SER A 171 -9.10 -12.61 -7.46
C SER A 171 -9.35 -13.01 -6.00
N GLY A 172 -8.31 -13.48 -5.29
CA GLY A 172 -8.43 -14.02 -3.94
C GLY A 172 -9.08 -15.40 -3.88
N THR A 173 -9.15 -16.13 -5.00
CA THR A 173 -9.54 -17.54 -4.99
C THR A 173 -8.46 -18.38 -4.33
N VAL A 174 -7.20 -18.01 -4.56
CA VAL A 174 -6.04 -18.50 -3.80
C VAL A 174 -5.52 -17.35 -2.96
N LEU A 175 -5.55 -17.51 -1.64
CA LEU A 175 -4.99 -16.55 -0.69
C LEU A 175 -3.71 -17.11 -0.08
N PRO A 176 -2.79 -16.24 0.37
CA PRO A 176 -1.63 -16.68 1.13
C PRO A 176 -2.07 -17.47 2.36
N GLY A 177 -1.44 -18.63 2.58
CA GLY A 177 -1.72 -19.50 3.71
C GLY A 177 -1.21 -18.93 5.04
N PRO A 178 -1.77 -19.36 6.19
CA PRO A 178 -1.25 -18.99 7.50
C PRO A 178 0.19 -19.51 7.65
N GLY A 179 1.17 -18.61 7.77
CA GLY A 179 2.58 -18.97 7.96
C GLY A 179 3.38 -19.25 6.68
N GLU A 180 2.85 -18.96 5.49
CA GLU A 180 3.62 -19.01 4.22
C GLU A 180 4.60 -17.83 4.07
N GLU A 181 4.53 -16.84 4.95
CA GLU A 181 5.44 -15.69 4.98
C GLU A 181 6.58 -15.97 5.96
N GLY A 182 7.80 -16.04 5.43
CA GLY A 182 8.97 -16.62 6.10
C GLY A 182 9.33 -16.06 7.47
N GLU A 183 10.18 -16.81 8.20
CA GLU A 183 10.79 -16.40 9.47
C GLU A 183 11.50 -15.04 9.32
N GLY A 184 10.83 -13.95 9.66
CA GLY A 184 11.37 -12.60 9.50
C GLY A 184 10.45 -11.49 9.99
N ASN A 185 11.01 -10.30 10.18
CA ASN A 185 10.32 -9.09 10.67
C ASN A 185 9.57 -8.34 9.53
N GLY A 186 9.11 -9.08 8.50
CA GLY A 186 8.45 -8.54 7.31
C GLY A 186 6.94 -8.30 7.49
N PRO A 187 6.24 -7.77 6.46
CA PRO A 187 4.80 -7.62 6.50
C PRO A 187 4.15 -9.00 6.47
N HIS A 188 3.28 -9.25 7.46
CA HIS A 188 2.60 -10.53 7.64
C HIS A 188 1.08 -10.41 7.40
N VAL A 189 0.45 -11.53 7.04
CA VAL A 189 -1.00 -11.67 7.11
C VAL A 189 -1.44 -11.61 8.58
N HIS A 190 -2.36 -10.70 8.89
CA HIS A 190 -2.88 -10.52 10.24
C HIS A 190 -4.38 -10.83 10.29
N HIS A 191 -4.77 -11.66 11.25
CA HIS A 191 -6.16 -12.05 11.51
C HIS A 191 -6.70 -11.37 12.77
N LEU A 192 -8.02 -11.38 12.95
CA LEU A 192 -8.66 -10.82 14.15
C LEU A 192 -8.16 -11.43 15.46
N GLU A 193 -7.76 -12.70 15.42
CA GLU A 193 -7.17 -13.42 16.54
C GLU A 193 -5.81 -12.85 16.99
N HIS A 194 -5.19 -11.98 16.18
CA HIS A 194 -3.99 -11.22 16.55
C HIS A 194 -4.33 -9.88 17.24
N GLY A 195 -5.55 -9.74 17.77
CA GLY A 195 -6.11 -8.52 18.36
C GLY A 195 -5.14 -7.68 19.20
N PRO A 196 -4.48 -8.23 20.25
CA PRO A 196 -3.58 -7.45 21.09
C PRO A 196 -2.39 -6.83 20.33
N ALA A 197 -1.85 -7.52 19.31
CA ALA A 197 -0.76 -6.99 18.49
C ALA A 197 -1.25 -5.89 17.54
N LEU A 198 -2.44 -6.08 16.96
CA LEU A 198 -3.09 -5.09 16.09
C LEU A 198 -3.46 -3.81 16.86
N GLU A 199 -4.01 -3.96 18.06
CA GLU A 199 -4.34 -2.86 18.96
C GLU A 199 -3.09 -2.11 19.39
N GLY A 200 -2.05 -2.82 19.86
CA GLY A 200 -0.79 -2.19 20.26
C GLY A 200 -0.11 -1.43 19.13
N TRP A 201 -0.13 -1.98 17.90
CA TRP A 201 0.38 -1.29 16.71
C TRP A 201 -0.45 -0.06 16.35
N PHE A 202 -1.77 -0.13 16.45
CA PHE A 202 -2.62 1.03 16.22
C PHE A 202 -2.40 2.09 17.30
N ASP A 203 -2.22 1.72 18.56
CA ASP A 203 -2.03 2.65 19.68
C ASP A 203 -0.67 3.37 19.66
N ASP A 204 0.31 2.84 18.95
CA ASP A 204 1.64 3.43 18.72
C ASP A 204 1.80 3.90 17.25
N PRO A 205 1.18 5.03 16.86
CA PRO A 205 1.17 5.50 15.48
C PRO A 205 2.58 6.02 15.09
N PRO A 206 2.93 6.01 13.80
CA PRO A 206 4.18 6.62 13.36
C PRO A 206 4.16 8.14 13.59
N ASP A 207 5.34 8.71 13.87
CA ASP A 207 5.51 10.16 13.93
C ASP A 207 5.30 10.78 12.53
N LEU A 208 4.14 11.43 12.34
CA LEU A 208 3.78 11.99 11.04
C LEU A 208 4.67 13.17 10.65
N ALA A 209 5.16 13.96 11.62
CA ALA A 209 6.05 15.07 11.35
C ALA A 209 7.41 14.57 10.89
N LEU A 210 7.95 13.54 11.55
CA LEU A 210 9.18 12.88 11.13
C LEU A 210 9.06 12.30 9.71
N LEU A 211 7.95 11.60 9.40
CA LEU A 211 7.71 11.07 8.05
C LEU A 211 7.70 12.17 6.99
N LEU A 212 7.14 13.34 7.29
CA LEU A 212 7.10 14.48 6.37
C LEU A 212 8.49 15.08 6.16
N ASP A 213 9.26 15.23 7.22
CA ASP A 213 10.62 15.77 7.15
C ASP A 213 11.56 14.81 6.40
N GLU A 214 11.46 13.51 6.64
CA GLU A 214 12.15 12.48 5.86
C GLU A 214 11.78 12.54 4.37
N ALA A 215 10.49 12.67 4.04
CA ALA A 215 10.04 12.80 2.67
C ALA A 215 10.60 14.06 1.99
N ARG A 216 10.61 15.21 2.69
CA ARG A 216 11.19 16.46 2.20
C ARG A 216 12.69 16.34 1.95
N ASN A 217 13.42 15.72 2.87
CA ASN A 217 14.86 15.47 2.75
C ASN A 217 15.15 14.58 1.55
N MET A 218 14.40 13.49 1.37
CA MET A 218 14.56 12.57 0.25
C MET A 218 14.28 13.24 -1.09
N PHE A 219 13.27 14.10 -1.15
CA PHE A 219 13.02 14.92 -2.33
C PHE A 219 14.17 15.90 -2.64
N ALA A 220 14.74 16.56 -1.62
CA ALA A 220 15.88 17.45 -1.81
C ALA A 220 17.12 16.69 -2.30
N ALA A 221 17.33 15.46 -1.80
CA ALA A 221 18.38 14.56 -2.28
C ALA A 221 18.19 14.21 -3.76
N ILE A 222 16.96 13.83 -4.17
CA ILE A 222 16.62 13.54 -5.58
C ILE A 222 16.92 14.74 -6.49
N GLU A 223 16.56 15.97 -6.09
CA GLU A 223 16.85 17.17 -6.86
C GLU A 223 18.36 17.43 -6.97
N THR A 224 19.09 17.22 -5.88
CA THR A 224 20.56 17.37 -5.85
C THR A 224 21.23 16.38 -6.78
N TRP A 225 20.81 15.12 -6.75
CA TRP A 225 21.31 14.07 -7.62
C TRP A 225 20.98 14.35 -9.10
N SER A 226 19.85 15.00 -9.39
CA SER A 226 19.44 15.37 -10.76
C SER A 226 20.32 16.42 -11.42
N ARG A 227 21.06 17.21 -10.63
CA ARG A 227 21.89 18.34 -11.11
C ARG A 227 23.35 17.96 -11.35
N ALA A 228 23.76 16.74 -10.99
CA ALA A 228 25.14 16.29 -11.16
C ALA A 228 25.43 15.95 -12.63
N GLU A 229 26.43 16.61 -13.23
CA GLU A 229 26.96 16.30 -14.56
C GLU A 229 28.42 15.80 -14.46
N PRO A 230 28.77 14.65 -15.07
CA PRO A 230 27.87 13.71 -15.77
C PRO A 230 26.93 12.97 -14.80
N PRO A 231 25.81 12.40 -15.29
CA PRO A 231 24.91 11.59 -14.46
C PRO A 231 25.69 10.46 -13.80
N ALA A 232 25.64 10.39 -12.47
CA ALA A 232 26.33 9.34 -11.73
C ALA A 232 25.77 7.95 -12.06
N PRO A 233 26.57 6.88 -11.89
CA PRO A 233 26.07 5.50 -11.92
C PRO A 233 24.83 5.34 -11.02
N PHE A 234 23.93 4.44 -11.41
CA PHE A 234 22.70 4.11 -10.66
C PHE A 234 21.67 5.24 -10.50
N TRP A 235 21.93 6.45 -11.02
CA TRP A 235 21.05 7.62 -10.87
C TRP A 235 19.57 7.32 -11.13
N HIS A 236 19.24 6.69 -12.26
CA HIS A 236 17.86 6.37 -12.61
C HIS A 236 17.20 5.42 -11.59
N GLY A 237 17.94 4.42 -11.13
CA GLY A 237 17.49 3.47 -10.10
C GLY A 237 17.29 4.16 -8.76
N ALA A 238 18.31 4.90 -8.31
CA ALA A 238 18.32 5.65 -7.06
C ALA A 238 17.14 6.61 -6.97
N ARG A 239 16.91 7.39 -8.03
CA ARG A 239 15.75 8.30 -8.11
C ARG A 239 14.43 7.55 -8.02
N ARG A 240 14.29 6.41 -8.72
CA ARG A 240 13.04 5.65 -8.72
C ARG A 240 12.76 5.01 -7.37
N GLY A 241 13.77 4.38 -6.75
CA GLY A 241 13.64 3.81 -5.40
C GLY A 241 13.35 4.87 -4.35
N ALA A 242 14.07 5.99 -4.37
CA ALA A 242 13.81 7.11 -3.46
C ALA A 242 12.39 7.69 -3.65
N LEU A 243 11.90 7.83 -4.88
CA LEU A 243 10.51 8.26 -5.12
C LEU A 243 9.49 7.27 -4.55
N ILE A 244 9.71 5.95 -4.68
CA ILE A 244 8.82 4.94 -4.11
C ILE A 244 8.72 5.11 -2.59
N LEU A 245 9.86 5.18 -1.90
CA LEU A 245 9.87 5.37 -0.44
C LEU A 245 9.28 6.71 -0.02
N THR A 246 9.58 7.78 -0.75
CA THR A 246 9.03 9.10 -0.46
C THR A 246 7.50 9.09 -0.54
N TYR A 247 6.94 8.54 -1.62
CA TYR A 247 5.48 8.43 -1.74
C TYR A 247 4.89 7.44 -0.74
N ALA A 248 5.59 6.36 -0.39
CA ALA A 248 5.14 5.47 0.69
C ALA A 248 4.97 6.22 2.01
N LYS A 249 5.97 7.05 2.40
CA LYS A 249 5.88 7.90 3.60
C LYS A 249 4.72 8.90 3.52
N LEU A 250 4.55 9.60 2.39
CA LEU A 250 3.43 10.54 2.21
C LEU A 250 2.07 9.83 2.27
N CYS A 251 1.95 8.64 1.70
CA CYS A 251 0.73 7.85 1.76
C CYS A 251 0.44 7.36 3.18
N ARG A 252 1.45 6.96 3.95
CA ARG A 252 1.28 6.65 5.38
C ARG A 252 0.75 7.85 6.15
N ILE A 253 1.27 9.05 5.92
CA ILE A 253 0.71 10.28 6.52
C ILE A 253 -0.76 10.45 6.13
N GLY A 254 -1.13 10.21 4.87
CA GLY A 254 -2.53 10.27 4.41
C GLY A 254 -3.44 9.25 5.10
N LEU A 255 -2.97 8.00 5.25
CA LEU A 255 -3.72 6.89 5.82
C LEU A 255 -3.99 7.04 7.32
N TRP A 256 -2.97 7.37 8.11
CA TRP A 256 -3.09 7.39 9.57
C TRP A 256 -4.04 8.48 10.04
N PRO A 257 -4.95 8.22 11.01
CA PRO A 257 -5.84 9.25 11.54
C PRO A 257 -5.03 10.37 12.22
N ALA A 258 -5.49 11.61 12.10
CA ALA A 258 -4.93 12.71 12.88
C ALA A 258 -5.39 12.58 14.35
N ARG A 259 -4.43 12.44 15.27
CA ARG A 259 -4.68 12.34 16.72
C ARG A 259 -4.38 13.64 17.45
N SER A 260 -3.68 14.55 16.79
CA SER A 260 -3.37 15.88 17.29
C SER A 260 -3.62 16.96 16.24
N SER A 261 -3.68 18.22 16.69
CA SER A 261 -3.64 19.37 15.78
C SER A 261 -2.33 19.46 15.00
N GLY A 262 -1.23 18.92 15.53
CA GLY A 262 0.03 18.79 14.80
C GLY A 262 -0.10 17.88 13.58
N ASP A 263 -0.76 16.73 13.75
CA ASP A 263 -0.99 15.78 12.66
C ASP A 263 -1.84 16.37 11.53
N LEU A 264 -2.84 17.19 11.88
CA LEU A 264 -3.65 17.91 10.89
C LEU A 264 -2.80 18.87 10.06
N VAL A 265 -1.90 19.62 10.71
CA VAL A 265 -0.97 20.52 10.00
C VAL A 265 -0.05 19.73 9.07
N VAL A 266 0.49 18.60 9.54
CA VAL A 266 1.33 17.72 8.71
C VAL A 266 0.57 17.22 7.47
N LYS A 267 -0.68 16.76 7.63
CA LYS A 267 -1.52 16.32 6.50
C LYS A 267 -1.78 17.44 5.48
N MET A 268 -2.11 18.65 5.95
CA MET A 268 -2.28 19.82 5.08
C MET A 268 -0.99 20.16 4.32
N GLU A 269 0.17 20.04 4.97
CA GLU A 269 1.47 20.25 4.34
C GLU A 269 1.80 19.19 3.28
N VAL A 270 1.38 17.93 3.49
CA VAL A 270 1.48 16.88 2.46
C VAL A 270 0.64 17.25 1.23
N GLU A 271 -0.61 17.68 1.41
CA GLU A 271 -1.48 18.10 0.30
C GLU A 271 -0.87 19.26 -0.49
N ARG A 272 -0.32 20.26 0.20
CA ARG A 272 0.41 21.38 -0.41
C ARG A 272 1.62 20.89 -1.21
N LEU A 273 2.46 20.05 -0.60
CA LEU A 273 3.67 19.50 -1.22
C LEU A 273 3.35 18.70 -2.50
N VAL A 274 2.30 17.88 -2.47
CA VAL A 274 1.87 17.08 -3.63
C VAL A 274 1.32 17.99 -4.72
N SER A 275 0.52 19.00 -4.37
CA SER A 275 -0.09 19.94 -5.31
C SER A 275 0.96 20.75 -6.06
N GLU A 276 1.93 21.33 -5.35
CA GLU A 276 3.04 22.10 -5.94
C GLU A 276 3.84 21.28 -6.98
N ARG A 277 4.06 19.99 -6.71
CA ARG A 277 4.74 19.11 -7.65
C ARG A 277 3.93 18.74 -8.88
N VAL A 278 2.62 18.55 -8.73
CA VAL A 278 1.73 18.32 -9.88
C VAL A 278 1.77 19.54 -10.79
N TRP A 279 1.71 20.75 -10.22
CA TRP A 279 1.78 22.00 -10.97
C TRP A 279 3.14 22.22 -11.65
N ALA A 280 4.26 21.98 -10.97
CA ALA A 280 5.60 22.06 -11.56
C ALA A 280 5.77 21.10 -12.75
N THR A 281 5.22 19.89 -12.65
CA THR A 281 5.26 18.89 -13.74
C THR A 281 4.42 19.32 -14.96
N LEU A 282 3.31 20.03 -14.74
CA LEU A 282 2.45 20.54 -15.80
C LEU A 282 3.05 21.78 -16.48
N ALA A 283 3.60 22.73 -15.70
CA ALA A 283 4.26 23.92 -16.22
C ALA A 283 5.51 23.58 -17.07
N GLY A 284 6.31 22.60 -16.64
CA GLY A 284 7.48 22.13 -17.40
C GLY A 284 7.15 21.40 -18.72
N ARG A 285 5.90 20.95 -18.91
CA ARG A 285 5.43 20.36 -20.19
C ARG A 285 4.89 21.40 -21.16
N GLN A 286 4.42 22.55 -20.68
CA GLN A 286 3.95 23.64 -21.55
C GLN A 286 5.10 24.42 -22.19
N THR A 287 6.26 24.49 -21.55
CA THR A 287 7.48 25.13 -22.09
C THR A 287 8.26 24.26 -23.09
N ARG A 288 7.86 23.01 -23.32
CA ARG A 288 8.47 22.08 -24.29
C ARG A 288 7.57 21.75 -25.48
N ARG A 289 6.55 22.57 -25.75
CA ARG A 289 5.73 22.50 -26.96
C ARG A 289 5.91 23.74 -27.80
#